data_AF-A0A820PXQ0-F1
#
_entry.id   AF-A0A820PXQ0-F1
#
_cell.length_a   1.000
_cell.length_b   1.000
_cell.length_c   1.000
_cell.angle_alpha   90.00
_cell.angle_beta   90.00
_cell.angle_gamma   90.00
#
_symmetry.space_group_name_H-M   'P 1'
#
loop_
_entity.id
_entity.type
_entity.pdbx_description
1 polymer ?
#
loop_
_entity_poly.entity_id
_entity_poly.type
_entity_poly.pdbx_seq_one_letter_code
_entity_poly.pdbx_strand_id
1 'polypeptide(L)'
;IDKRHETMLNEFVLPKVPKDFSDTTMAKKSYLIASSCSSYSTTTPASIGIKRLLAPHDLDAHLADVFTKQEDERYKMKLRHQVERDKLILSHEQEVLRLCGNATRSSHNQDTPFSYCSLLKDNEVYNDPSKQLPEKFINNDCTNTELNKRGKHRWNGRSFIKWLEDSNLKYKRLSCELNERQRLEADTLYSIQRMVWLKHLPKESANLSSSGRMSSLLTERYLPKVEINPNFWTTWETSPF
;
A
#
# COMPACT_ATOMS: atom_id res chain seq x y z
N ILE A 1 -38.31 -3.36 18.70
CA ILE A 1 -36.97 -3.24 18.10
C ILE A 1 -36.06 -2.79 19.23
N ASP A 2 -34.93 -3.46 19.47
CA ASP A 2 -34.04 -3.07 20.56
C ASP A 2 -33.66 -1.60 20.42
N LYS A 3 -33.59 -0.84 21.52
CA LYS A 3 -33.27 0.61 21.49
C LYS A 3 -32.00 0.92 20.68
N ARG A 4 -31.04 -0.01 20.68
CA ARG A 4 -29.82 0.05 19.86
C ARG A 4 -30.10 0.00 18.36
N HIS A 5 -31.01 -0.86 17.91
CA HIS A 5 -31.41 -0.95 16.50
C HIS A 5 -32.20 0.27 16.05
N GLU A 6 -33.05 0.84 16.91
CA GLU A 6 -33.71 2.12 16.63
C GLU A 6 -32.71 3.26 16.49
N THR A 7 -31.70 3.35 17.37
CA THR A 7 -30.61 4.34 17.23
C THR A 7 -29.82 4.15 15.94
N MET A 8 -29.48 2.91 15.56
CA MET A 8 -28.74 2.65 14.32
C MET A 8 -29.56 2.92 13.05
N LEU A 9 -30.88 2.75 13.09
CA LEU A 9 -31.79 3.06 11.99
C LEU A 9 -31.99 4.58 11.83
N ASN A 10 -32.04 5.32 12.96
CA ASN A 10 -32.28 6.76 12.96
C ASN A 10 -31.02 7.59 12.71
N GLU A 11 -29.84 7.09 13.09
CA GLU A 11 -28.55 7.75 12.90
C GLU A 11 -27.70 7.02 11.86
N PHE A 12 -27.94 7.32 10.58
CA PHE A 12 -27.08 6.84 9.51
C PHE A 12 -25.72 7.55 9.53
N VAL A 13 -24.68 6.84 9.96
CA VAL A 13 -23.32 7.41 10.08
C VAL A 13 -22.57 7.28 8.76
N LEU A 14 -22.45 8.41 8.06
CA LEU A 14 -21.57 8.53 6.90
C LEU A 14 -20.12 8.75 7.36
N PRO A 15 -19.16 7.92 6.92
CA PRO A 15 -17.74 8.15 7.21
C PRO A 15 -17.30 9.52 6.70
N LYS A 16 -16.62 10.30 7.55
CA LYS A 16 -15.96 11.52 7.08
C LYS A 16 -14.80 11.15 6.18
N VAL A 17 -14.80 11.69 4.96
CA VAL A 17 -13.74 11.49 3.99
C VAL A 17 -12.52 12.34 4.39
N PRO A 18 -11.29 11.79 4.34
CA PRO A 18 -10.07 12.57 4.52
C PRO A 18 -9.97 13.74 3.52
N LYS A 19 -9.32 14.85 3.93
CA LYS A 19 -9.21 16.07 3.09
C LYS A 19 -8.55 15.80 1.73
N ASP A 20 -7.53 14.95 1.72
CA ASP A 20 -6.74 14.66 0.52
C ASP A 20 -7.21 13.40 -0.23
N PHE A 21 -8.42 12.92 0.05
CA PHE A 21 -8.92 11.70 -0.55
C PHE A 21 -9.02 11.77 -2.08
N SER A 22 -9.42 12.92 -2.64
CA SER A 22 -9.48 13.09 -4.10
C SER A 22 -8.12 12.97 -4.78
N ASP A 23 -7.04 13.24 -4.03
CA ASP A 23 -5.68 13.18 -4.55
C ASP A 23 -5.04 11.80 -4.48
N THR A 24 -5.69 10.86 -3.80
CA THR A 24 -5.20 9.49 -3.63
C THR A 24 -5.11 8.69 -4.92
N THR A 25 -4.22 7.71 -4.88
CA THR A 25 -4.05 6.73 -5.95
C THR A 25 -5.34 5.92 -6.14
N MET A 26 -6.03 5.58 -5.06
CA MET A 26 -7.31 4.88 -5.10
C MET A 26 -8.43 5.69 -5.77
N ALA A 27 -8.57 6.98 -5.44
CA ALA A 27 -9.61 7.84 -6.03
C ALA A 27 -9.34 8.11 -7.52
N LYS A 28 -8.09 8.38 -7.87
CA LYS A 28 -7.64 8.61 -9.26
C LYS A 28 -7.60 7.32 -10.10
N LYS A 29 -7.64 6.15 -9.45
CA LYS A 29 -7.49 4.82 -10.07
C LYS A 29 -6.22 4.70 -10.90
N SER A 30 -5.15 5.37 -10.48
CA SER A 30 -3.88 5.48 -11.21
C SER A 30 -2.88 4.36 -10.91
N TYR A 31 -3.37 3.19 -10.47
CA TYR A 31 -2.55 2.04 -10.09
C TYR A 31 -2.57 0.95 -11.17
N LEU A 32 -1.47 0.20 -11.26
CA LEU A 32 -1.23 -0.81 -12.30
C LEU A 32 -1.85 -2.20 -11.98
N ILE A 33 -2.33 -2.40 -10.75
CA ILE A 33 -2.87 -3.68 -10.25
C ILE A 33 -4.10 -4.16 -11.05
N ALA A 34 -4.76 -3.28 -11.81
CA ALA A 34 -5.94 -3.60 -12.61
C ALA A 34 -5.65 -4.11 -14.03
N SER A 35 -4.39 -4.21 -14.48
CA SER A 35 -4.07 -4.56 -15.88
C SER A 35 -4.41 -6.00 -16.30
N SER A 36 -4.84 -6.87 -15.38
CA SER A 36 -5.19 -8.27 -15.69
C SER A 36 -6.70 -8.54 -15.78
N CYS A 37 -7.56 -7.61 -15.39
CA CYS A 37 -9.00 -7.84 -15.42
C CYS A 37 -9.79 -6.54 -15.60
N SER A 38 -10.46 -6.43 -16.75
CA SER A 38 -11.49 -5.44 -17.10
C SER A 38 -11.07 -4.22 -17.92
N SER A 39 -11.86 -3.99 -18.96
CA SER A 39 -11.97 -2.88 -19.90
C SER A 39 -12.15 -1.47 -19.29
N TYR A 40 -11.97 -1.30 -17.96
CA TYR A 40 -12.14 -0.03 -17.24
C TYR A 40 -10.82 0.56 -16.72
N SER A 41 -9.69 -0.16 -16.82
CA SER A 41 -8.39 0.40 -16.44
C SER A 41 -7.80 1.21 -17.59
N THR A 42 -7.79 2.53 -17.45
CA THR A 42 -7.14 3.47 -18.39
C THR A 42 -5.62 3.55 -18.16
N THR A 43 -5.11 2.94 -17.09
CA THR A 43 -3.73 3.07 -16.65
C THR A 43 -2.86 1.99 -17.27
N THR A 44 -2.08 2.38 -18.28
CA THR A 44 -1.09 1.51 -18.91
C THR A 44 0.30 1.68 -18.27
N PRO A 45 1.20 0.69 -18.36
CA PRO A 45 2.59 0.85 -17.91
C PRO A 45 3.25 2.10 -18.50
N ALA A 46 2.99 2.40 -19.77
CA ALA A 46 3.51 3.56 -20.45
C ALA A 46 2.97 4.89 -19.87
N SER A 47 1.70 4.91 -19.45
CA SER A 47 1.07 6.08 -18.82
C SER A 47 1.69 6.44 -17.46
N ILE A 48 2.31 5.49 -16.76
CA ILE A 48 3.02 5.71 -15.48
C ILE A 48 4.55 5.80 -15.71
N GLY A 49 4.99 6.01 -16.95
CA GLY A 49 6.41 6.21 -17.27
C GLY A 49 7.26 4.94 -17.33
N ILE A 50 6.67 3.74 -17.23
CA ILE A 50 7.38 2.47 -17.40
C ILE A 50 7.48 2.16 -18.89
N LYS A 51 8.60 2.56 -19.49
CA LYS A 51 8.91 2.34 -20.91
C LYS A 51 9.95 1.25 -21.08
N ARG A 52 9.83 0.51 -22.18
CA ARG A 52 10.90 -0.36 -22.69
C ARG A 52 11.89 0.48 -23.48
N LEU A 53 13.17 0.23 -23.27
CA LEU A 53 14.24 0.83 -24.07
C LEU A 53 14.45 0.02 -25.35
N LEU A 54 14.68 0.72 -26.45
CA LEU A 54 15.07 0.07 -27.69
C LEU A 54 16.57 -0.16 -27.69
N ALA A 55 17.00 -1.25 -28.31
CA ALA A 55 18.42 -1.51 -28.51
C ALA A 55 19.04 -0.36 -29.34
N PRO A 56 20.14 0.25 -28.87
CA PRO A 56 20.87 1.24 -29.65
C PRO A 56 21.28 0.71 -31.03
N HIS A 57 21.12 1.52 -32.07
CA HIS A 57 21.43 1.15 -33.45
C HIS A 57 22.92 0.87 -33.71
N ASP A 58 23.80 1.35 -32.82
CA ASP A 58 25.25 1.22 -32.92
C ASP A 58 25.76 -0.18 -32.49
N LEU A 59 24.87 -1.06 -32.00
CA LEU A 59 25.23 -2.37 -31.48
C LEU A 59 25.29 -3.44 -32.58
N ASP A 60 26.26 -4.35 -32.43
CA ASP A 60 26.29 -5.59 -33.21
C ASP A 60 25.03 -6.44 -32.97
N ALA A 61 24.61 -7.21 -33.97
CA ALA A 61 23.39 -8.01 -33.94
C ALA A 61 23.34 -8.96 -32.72
N HIS A 62 24.47 -9.56 -32.34
CA HIS A 62 24.54 -10.42 -31.16
C HIS A 62 24.36 -9.62 -29.86
N LEU A 63 25.00 -8.46 -29.74
CA LEU A 63 24.86 -7.59 -28.55
C LEU A 63 23.48 -6.95 -28.44
N ALA A 64 22.82 -6.67 -29.57
CA ALA A 64 21.45 -6.18 -29.60
C ALA A 64 20.44 -7.22 -29.07
N ASP A 65 20.63 -8.51 -29.36
CA ASP A 65 19.82 -9.59 -28.79
C ASP A 65 20.02 -9.71 -27.27
N VAL A 66 21.28 -9.63 -26.81
CA VAL A 66 21.59 -9.60 -25.37
C VAL A 66 20.94 -8.39 -24.69
N PHE A 67 21.02 -7.20 -25.29
CA PHE A 67 20.38 -5.99 -24.78
C PHE A 67 18.87 -6.18 -24.64
N THR A 68 18.22 -6.72 -25.67
CA THR A 68 16.77 -6.92 -25.71
C THR A 68 16.31 -7.87 -24.60
N LYS A 69 17.01 -9.00 -24.43
CA LYS A 69 16.75 -9.95 -23.34
C LYS A 69 16.92 -9.31 -21.96
N GLN A 70 17.96 -8.51 -21.79
CA GLN A 70 18.19 -7.81 -20.52
C GLN A 70 17.16 -6.72 -20.26
N GLU A 71 16.71 -6.00 -21.29
CA GLU A 71 15.65 -5.02 -21.19
C GLU A 71 14.32 -5.65 -20.82
N ASP A 72 13.99 -6.83 -21.36
CA ASP A 72 12.79 -7.57 -20.95
C ASP A 72 12.80 -7.88 -19.45
N GLU A 73 13.94 -8.30 -18.90
CA GLU A 73 14.09 -8.55 -17.46
C GLU A 73 14.01 -7.26 -16.62
N ARG A 74 14.63 -6.16 -17.08
CA ARG A 74 14.49 -4.85 -16.43
C ARG A 74 13.04 -4.38 -16.45
N TYR A 75 12.35 -4.55 -17.56
CA TYR A 75 10.95 -4.17 -17.72
C TYR A 75 10.04 -4.97 -16.78
N LYS A 76 10.20 -6.30 -16.73
CA LYS A 76 9.47 -7.16 -15.78
C LYS A 76 9.71 -6.74 -14.33
N MET A 77 10.96 -6.42 -13.97
CA MET A 77 11.30 -5.95 -12.64
C MET A 77 10.63 -4.60 -12.32
N LYS A 78 10.68 -3.61 -13.24
CA LYS A 78 10.00 -2.31 -13.07
C LYS A 78 8.49 -2.49 -12.85
N LEU A 79 7.85 -3.37 -13.62
CA LEU A 79 6.42 -3.68 -13.45
C LEU A 79 6.14 -4.29 -12.07
N ARG A 80 6.90 -5.30 -11.66
CA ARG A 80 6.76 -5.94 -10.35
C ARG A 80 6.93 -4.91 -9.23
N HIS A 81 7.98 -4.10 -9.30
CA HIS A 81 8.26 -3.08 -8.31
C HIS A 81 7.15 -2.03 -8.22
N GLN A 82 6.59 -1.61 -9.35
CA GLN A 82 5.45 -0.69 -9.37
C GLN A 82 4.22 -1.31 -8.71
N VAL A 83 3.87 -2.55 -9.06
CA VAL A 83 2.73 -3.26 -8.47
C VAL A 83 2.87 -3.40 -6.95
N GLU A 84 4.08 -3.70 -6.46
CA GLU A 84 4.35 -3.78 -5.02
C GLU A 84 4.18 -2.42 -4.32
N ARG A 85 4.66 -1.33 -4.93
CA ARG A 85 4.46 0.03 -4.42
C ARG A 85 2.98 0.41 -4.39
N ASP A 86 2.27 0.16 -5.48
CA ASP A 86 0.83 0.43 -5.58
C ASP A 86 0.05 -0.33 -4.50
N LYS A 87 0.39 -1.61 -4.26
CA LYS A 87 -0.25 -2.41 -3.21
C LYS A 87 -0.04 -1.81 -1.83
N LEU A 88 1.19 -1.35 -1.55
CA LEU A 88 1.51 -0.73 -0.26
C LEU A 88 0.75 0.59 -0.07
N ILE A 89 0.73 1.44 -1.10
CA ILE A 89 -0.03 2.69 -1.11
C ILE A 89 -1.50 2.40 -0.86
N LEU A 90 -2.13 1.55 -1.67
CA LEU A 90 -3.56 1.24 -1.56
C LEU A 90 -3.90 0.65 -0.18
N SER A 91 -3.06 -0.24 0.34
CA SER A 91 -3.25 -0.82 1.67
C SER A 91 -3.24 0.25 2.77
N HIS A 92 -2.36 1.25 2.65
CA HIS A 92 -2.35 2.38 3.56
C HIS A 92 -3.58 3.27 3.41
N GLU A 93 -3.92 3.68 2.18
CA GLU A 93 -5.07 4.54 1.91
C GLU A 93 -6.36 3.89 2.44
N GLN A 94 -6.52 2.57 2.26
CA GLN A 94 -7.62 1.79 2.83
C GLN A 94 -7.61 1.79 4.36
N GLU A 95 -6.45 1.62 4.98
CA GLU A 95 -6.33 1.63 6.45
C GLU A 95 -6.69 3.00 7.04
N VAL A 96 -6.26 4.09 6.41
CA VAL A 96 -6.64 5.45 6.82
C VAL A 96 -8.15 5.64 6.73
N LEU A 97 -8.78 5.23 5.63
CA LEU A 97 -10.24 5.28 5.48
C LEU A 97 -10.96 4.45 6.54
N ARG A 98 -10.43 3.26 6.86
CA ARG A 98 -10.96 2.40 7.93
C ARG A 98 -10.89 3.09 9.29
N LEU A 99 -9.76 3.72 9.62
CA LEU A 99 -9.58 4.48 10.86
C LEU A 99 -10.54 5.68 10.94
N CYS A 100 -10.69 6.44 9.87
CA CYS A 100 -11.65 7.55 9.79
C CYS A 100 -13.09 7.08 9.95
N GLY A 101 -13.46 5.95 9.32
CA GLY A 101 -14.77 5.31 9.49
C GLY A 101 -15.01 4.88 10.92
N ASN A 102 -14.02 4.25 11.57
CA ASN A 102 -14.10 3.87 12.98
C ASN A 102 -14.28 5.10 13.89
N ALA A 103 -13.46 6.14 13.70
CA ALA A 103 -13.55 7.37 14.49
C ALA A 103 -14.91 8.06 14.34
N THR A 104 -15.45 8.10 13.12
CA THR A 104 -16.76 8.68 12.86
C THR A 104 -17.86 7.89 13.57
N ARG A 105 -17.85 6.55 13.53
CA ARG A 105 -18.82 5.71 14.26
C ARG A 105 -18.70 5.88 15.77
N SER A 106 -17.49 5.86 16.32
CA SER A 106 -17.28 6.06 17.75
C SER A 106 -17.70 7.46 18.22
N SER A 107 -17.58 8.49 17.38
CA SER A 107 -18.11 9.84 17.66
C SER A 107 -19.64 9.88 17.75
N HIS A 108 -20.35 8.95 17.12
CA HIS A 108 -21.80 8.80 17.19
C HIS A 108 -22.21 7.70 18.20
N ASN A 109 -21.30 7.27 19.08
CA ASN A 109 -21.53 6.17 20.03
C ASN A 109 -22.00 4.87 19.38
N GLN A 110 -21.60 4.62 18.13
CA GLN A 110 -21.84 3.36 17.43
C GLN A 110 -20.57 2.50 17.47
N ASP A 111 -20.63 1.37 18.19
CA ASP A 111 -19.49 0.46 18.33
C ASP A 111 -19.29 -0.45 17.11
N THR A 112 -20.40 -0.80 16.43
CA THR A 112 -20.41 -1.70 15.27
C THR A 112 -21.07 -1.02 14.08
N PRO A 113 -20.58 -1.25 12.84
CA PRO A 113 -21.26 -0.74 11.64
C PRO A 113 -22.68 -1.31 11.55
N PHE A 114 -23.62 -0.49 11.10
CA PHE A 114 -24.96 -0.95 10.79
C PHE A 114 -24.91 -1.82 9.53
N SER A 115 -25.16 -3.11 9.70
CA SER A 115 -25.13 -4.11 8.62
C SER A 115 -26.12 -5.22 8.92
N TYR A 116 -26.53 -5.95 7.88
CA TYR A 116 -27.42 -7.10 8.05
C TYR A 116 -26.80 -8.17 8.97
N CYS A 117 -25.48 -8.39 8.88
CA CYS A 117 -24.78 -9.31 9.78
C CYS A 117 -24.79 -8.83 11.24
N SER A 118 -24.69 -7.53 11.49
CA SER A 118 -24.80 -6.95 12.84
C SER A 118 -26.21 -7.18 13.41
N LEU A 119 -27.24 -7.02 12.57
CA LEU A 119 -28.63 -7.27 12.94
C LEU A 119 -28.86 -8.75 13.26
N LEU A 120 -28.40 -9.66 12.39
CA LEU A 120 -28.52 -11.11 12.63
C LEU A 120 -27.84 -11.51 13.93
N LYS A 121 -26.60 -11.05 14.14
CA LYS A 121 -25.84 -11.30 15.38
C LYS A 121 -26.60 -10.82 16.62
N ASP A 122 -27.19 -9.64 16.58
CA ASP A 122 -27.96 -9.11 17.72
C ASP A 122 -29.26 -9.90 17.97
N ASN A 123 -29.82 -10.55 16.94
CA ASN A 123 -30.99 -11.43 17.06
C ASN A 123 -30.62 -12.90 17.40
N GLU A 124 -29.34 -13.26 17.45
CA GLU A 124 -28.91 -14.60 17.81
C GLU A 124 -29.11 -14.87 19.31
N VAL A 125 -29.80 -15.96 19.63
CA VAL A 125 -30.15 -16.38 21.01
C VAL A 125 -28.92 -16.59 21.91
N TYR A 126 -27.75 -16.88 21.31
CA TYR A 126 -26.49 -17.07 22.02
C TYR A 126 -25.71 -15.77 22.24
N ASN A 127 -26.04 -14.69 21.53
CA ASN A 127 -25.44 -13.37 21.70
C ASN A 127 -26.25 -12.55 22.70
N ASP A 128 -26.55 -13.13 23.86
CA ASP A 128 -27.26 -12.46 24.94
C ASP A 128 -26.30 -11.50 25.67
N PRO A 129 -26.50 -10.17 25.60
CA PRO A 129 -25.63 -9.19 26.27
C PRO A 129 -25.56 -9.41 27.79
N SER A 130 -26.59 -10.01 28.39
CA SER A 130 -26.67 -10.28 29.83
C SER A 130 -25.75 -11.41 30.28
N LYS A 131 -25.42 -12.37 29.39
CA LYS A 131 -24.57 -13.53 29.69
C LYS A 131 -23.07 -13.25 29.53
N GLN A 132 -22.69 -12.11 28.96
CA GLN A 132 -21.30 -11.67 28.86
C GLN A 132 -20.80 -10.96 30.12
N LEU A 133 -21.67 -10.77 31.13
CA LEU A 133 -21.29 -10.25 32.44
C LEU A 133 -20.59 -11.34 33.26
N PRO A 134 -19.38 -11.10 33.81
CA PRO A 134 -18.82 -12.01 34.79
C PRO A 134 -19.75 -12.07 36.01
N GLU A 135 -19.97 -13.28 36.52
CA GLU A 135 -20.89 -13.67 37.61
C GLU A 135 -20.85 -12.78 38.88
N LYS A 136 -19.77 -12.00 39.05
CA LYS A 136 -19.56 -11.08 40.18
C LYS A 136 -20.50 -9.86 40.22
N PHE A 137 -21.34 -9.64 39.21
CA PHE A 137 -22.28 -8.50 39.14
C PHE A 137 -23.75 -8.88 39.31
N ILE A 138 -24.05 -10.15 39.58
CA ILE A 138 -25.44 -10.64 39.67
C ILE A 138 -26.05 -10.34 41.05
N ASN A 139 -25.22 -10.05 42.06
CA ASN A 139 -25.68 -9.77 43.41
C ASN A 139 -25.55 -8.28 43.75
N ASN A 140 -26.69 -7.59 43.63
CA ASN A 140 -27.11 -6.34 44.28
C ASN A 140 -26.25 -5.06 44.12
N ASP A 141 -26.95 -3.97 43.77
CA ASP A 141 -26.55 -2.56 43.86
C ASP A 141 -25.52 -2.01 42.87
N CYS A 142 -25.57 -2.46 41.62
CA CYS A 142 -25.00 -1.70 40.52
C CYS A 142 -26.07 -0.73 39.97
N THR A 143 -26.12 0.49 40.51
CA THR A 143 -26.81 1.61 39.85
C THR A 143 -26.40 1.64 38.37
N ASN A 144 -27.33 2.00 37.46
CA ASN A 144 -27.13 2.07 36.00
C ASN A 144 -25.80 2.73 35.55
N THR A 145 -25.17 3.51 36.43
CA THR A 145 -23.84 4.09 36.33
C THR A 145 -22.69 3.09 36.20
N GLU A 146 -22.73 1.89 36.79
CA GLU A 146 -21.61 0.91 36.81
C GLU A 146 -21.58 0.00 35.58
N LEU A 147 -22.75 -0.40 35.05
CA LEU A 147 -22.86 -1.11 33.76
C LEU A 147 -22.44 -0.22 32.58
N ASN A 148 -22.58 1.10 32.73
CA ASN A 148 -22.03 2.09 31.80
C ASN A 148 -20.51 2.29 31.91
N LYS A 149 -19.85 1.76 32.96
CA LYS A 149 -18.41 1.93 33.23
C LYS A 149 -17.55 0.79 32.69
N ARG A 150 -18.11 -0.37 32.34
CA ARG A 150 -17.34 -1.45 31.67
C ARG A 150 -17.41 -1.30 30.16
N GLY A 151 -16.41 -0.63 29.59
CA GLY A 151 -16.06 -0.81 28.18
C GLY A 151 -16.56 0.24 27.20
N LYS A 152 -17.17 1.34 27.65
CA LYS A 152 -17.21 2.55 26.81
C LYS A 152 -15.79 3.09 26.71
N HIS A 153 -15.03 2.62 25.73
CA HIS A 153 -13.86 3.34 25.25
C HIS A 153 -14.39 4.66 24.69
N ARG A 154 -14.70 5.60 25.59
CA ARG A 154 -15.25 6.91 25.25
C ARG A 154 -14.30 7.47 24.23
N TRP A 155 -14.78 7.63 23.01
CA TRP A 155 -13.97 8.11 21.92
C TRP A 155 -13.22 9.34 22.39
N ASN A 156 -11.90 9.27 22.34
CA ASN A 156 -11.01 10.37 22.65
C ASN A 156 -10.30 10.69 21.35
N GLY A 157 -10.46 11.90 20.82
CA GLY A 157 -9.79 12.32 19.58
C GLY A 157 -8.27 12.07 19.62
N ARG A 158 -7.66 12.09 20.82
CA ARG A 158 -6.24 11.73 21.02
C ARG A 158 -5.92 10.27 20.68
N SER A 159 -6.84 9.35 20.94
CA SER A 159 -6.68 7.93 20.55
C SER A 159 -6.69 7.76 19.04
N PHE A 160 -7.54 8.52 18.33
CA PHE A 160 -7.55 8.52 16.87
C PHE A 160 -6.24 9.05 16.28
N ILE A 161 -5.74 10.18 16.80
CA ILE A 161 -4.45 10.75 16.39
C ILE A 161 -3.34 9.70 16.57
N LYS A 162 -3.28 9.05 17.73
CA LYS A 162 -2.30 8.00 17.99
C LYS A 162 -2.42 6.82 17.00
N TRP A 163 -3.63 6.33 16.71
CA TRP A 163 -3.80 5.24 15.74
C TRP A 163 -3.35 5.63 14.33
N LEU A 164 -3.60 6.88 13.95
CA LEU A 164 -3.15 7.40 12.67
C LEU A 164 -1.63 7.53 12.62
N GLU A 165 -0.99 8.02 13.68
CA GLU A 165 0.47 8.06 13.83
C GLU A 165 1.09 6.66 13.77
N ASP A 166 0.53 5.70 14.51
CA ASP A 166 0.98 4.30 14.52
C ASP A 166 0.84 3.67 13.12
N SER A 167 -0.26 3.96 12.40
CA SER A 167 -0.46 3.55 11.01
C SER A 167 0.58 4.18 10.08
N ASN A 168 0.77 5.50 10.15
CA ASN A 168 1.77 6.22 9.35
C ASN A 168 3.18 5.66 9.59
N LEU A 169 3.55 5.40 10.85
CA LEU A 169 4.84 4.84 11.21
C LEU A 169 5.01 3.41 10.68
N LYS A 170 3.98 2.56 10.82
CA LYS A 170 3.97 1.20 10.28
C LYS A 170 4.25 1.20 8.78
N TYR A 171 3.51 1.99 8.02
CA TYR A 171 3.67 1.99 6.57
C TYR A 171 4.93 2.72 6.10
N LYS A 172 5.41 3.74 6.84
CA LYS A 172 6.73 4.33 6.61
C LYS A 172 7.83 3.27 6.74
N ARG A 173 7.79 2.45 7.79
CA ARG A 173 8.72 1.32 7.96
C ARG A 173 8.66 0.33 6.81
N LEU A 174 7.45 -0.11 6.44
CA LEU A 174 7.25 -1.03 5.31
C LEU A 174 7.74 -0.44 3.98
N SER A 175 7.56 0.87 3.77
CA SER A 175 8.06 1.59 2.60
C SER A 175 9.59 1.62 2.56
N CYS A 176 10.25 1.87 3.69
CA CYS A 176 11.71 1.79 3.79
C CYS A 176 12.23 0.38 3.49
N GLU A 177 11.61 -0.65 4.09
CA GLU A 177 11.97 -2.06 3.86
C GLU A 177 11.75 -2.47 2.39
N LEU A 178 10.65 -2.02 1.78
CA LEU A 178 10.34 -2.23 0.36
C LEU A 178 11.38 -1.58 -0.54
N ASN A 179 11.71 -0.31 -0.30
CA ASN A 179 12.71 0.45 -1.07
C ASN A 179 14.08 -0.22 -1.01
N GLU A 180 14.50 -0.65 0.18
CA GLU A 180 15.80 -1.30 0.37
C GLU A 180 15.87 -2.62 -0.40
N ARG A 181 14.81 -3.45 -0.33
CA ARG A 181 14.73 -4.68 -1.11
C ARG A 181 14.76 -4.38 -2.62
N GLN A 182 13.97 -3.42 -3.10
CA GLN A 182 13.94 -3.08 -4.52
C GLN A 182 15.30 -2.56 -5.01
N ARG A 183 16.02 -1.81 -4.17
CA ARG A 183 17.40 -1.36 -4.44
C ARG A 183 18.35 -2.54 -4.59
N LEU A 184 18.33 -3.50 -3.65
CA LEU A 184 19.17 -4.70 -3.72
C LEU A 184 18.83 -5.57 -4.93
N GLU A 185 17.55 -5.73 -5.27
CA GLU A 185 17.12 -6.42 -6.49
C GLU A 185 17.64 -5.72 -7.76
N ALA A 186 17.60 -4.39 -7.79
CA ALA A 186 18.14 -3.62 -8.91
C ALA A 186 19.67 -3.74 -9.03
N ASP A 187 20.38 -3.71 -7.91
CA ASP A 187 21.85 -3.87 -7.84
C ASP A 187 22.29 -5.26 -8.30
N THR A 188 21.59 -6.30 -7.83
CA THR A 188 21.88 -7.68 -8.18
C THR A 188 21.58 -7.95 -9.66
N LEU A 189 20.44 -7.49 -10.18
CA LEU A 189 20.13 -7.60 -11.61
C LEU A 189 21.17 -6.88 -12.46
N TYR A 190 21.51 -5.64 -12.11
CA TYR A 190 22.52 -4.86 -12.83
C TYR A 190 23.88 -5.57 -12.85
N SER A 191 24.30 -6.14 -11.72
CA SER A 191 25.56 -6.88 -11.62
C SER A 191 25.58 -8.12 -12.51
N ILE A 192 24.49 -8.90 -12.52
CA ILE A 192 24.34 -10.08 -13.39
C ILE A 192 24.37 -9.66 -14.87
N GLN A 193 23.58 -8.64 -15.23
CA GLN A 193 23.53 -8.12 -16.59
C GLN A 193 24.89 -7.63 -17.05
N ARG A 194 25.64 -6.95 -16.18
CA ARG A 194 26.99 -6.46 -16.47
C ARG A 194 27.95 -7.60 -16.73
N MET A 195 27.93 -8.66 -15.92
CA MET A 195 28.76 -9.83 -16.16
C MET A 195 28.42 -10.52 -17.49
N VAL A 196 27.13 -10.70 -17.78
CA VAL A 196 26.68 -11.28 -19.06
C VAL A 196 27.14 -10.41 -20.24
N TRP A 197 26.97 -9.09 -20.13
CA TRP A 197 27.38 -8.15 -21.16
C TRP A 197 28.89 -8.23 -21.44
N LEU A 198 29.71 -8.18 -20.38
CA LEU A 198 31.17 -8.26 -20.49
C LEU A 198 31.64 -9.57 -21.14
N LYS A 199 30.95 -10.68 -20.88
CA LYS A 199 31.24 -11.98 -21.52
C LYS A 199 31.02 -11.95 -23.04
N HIS A 200 30.08 -11.15 -23.52
CA HIS A 200 29.74 -11.08 -24.94
C HIS A 200 30.52 -10.01 -25.72
N LEU A 201 31.35 -9.21 -25.05
CA LEU A 201 32.23 -8.26 -25.73
C LEU A 201 33.39 -8.99 -26.44
N PRO A 202 33.76 -8.57 -27.66
CA PRO A 202 34.97 -9.04 -28.33
C PRO A 202 36.21 -8.90 -27.43
N LYS A 203 37.13 -9.87 -27.46
CA LYS A 203 38.32 -9.92 -26.58
C LYS A 203 39.18 -8.64 -26.64
N GLU A 204 39.29 -8.01 -27.81
CA GLU A 204 40.00 -6.73 -27.99
C GLU A 204 39.31 -5.57 -27.26
N SER A 205 37.97 -5.52 -27.31
CA SER A 205 37.17 -4.51 -26.58
C SER A 205 37.08 -4.78 -25.08
N ALA A 206 37.17 -6.05 -24.65
CA ALA A 206 37.26 -6.44 -23.25
C ALA A 206 38.58 -5.98 -22.62
N ASN A 207 39.69 -6.05 -23.38
CA ASN A 207 41.00 -5.53 -22.96
C ASN A 207 41.01 -4.00 -22.87
N LEU A 208 40.32 -3.28 -23.77
CA LEU A 208 40.17 -1.81 -23.66
C LEU A 208 39.30 -1.39 -22.47
N SER A 209 38.30 -2.22 -22.13
CA SER A 209 37.41 -2.03 -20.98
C SER A 209 38.08 -2.30 -19.62
N SER A 210 39.34 -2.76 -19.60
CA SER A 210 40.14 -2.87 -18.37
C SER A 210 40.66 -1.52 -17.87
N SER A 211 40.65 -0.49 -18.72
CA SER A 211 40.77 0.91 -18.29
C SER A 211 39.45 1.33 -17.61
N GLY A 212 39.44 1.34 -16.27
CA GLY A 212 38.23 1.45 -15.45
C GLY A 212 37.31 2.65 -15.74
N ARG A 213 37.81 3.69 -16.42
CA ARG A 213 37.05 4.91 -16.79
C ARG A 213 36.25 4.77 -18.09
N MET A 214 36.72 3.97 -19.05
CA MET A 214 36.02 3.70 -20.32
C MET A 214 34.98 2.58 -20.16
N SER A 215 35.27 1.62 -19.27
CA SER A 215 34.34 0.56 -18.86
C SER A 215 33.03 1.12 -18.30
N SER A 216 33.10 2.14 -17.44
CA SER A 216 31.93 2.72 -16.78
C SER A 216 31.01 3.47 -17.75
N LEU A 217 31.58 4.29 -18.64
CA LEU A 217 30.81 5.12 -19.59
C LEU A 217 30.14 4.29 -20.70
N LEU A 218 30.80 3.24 -21.19
CA LEU A 218 30.19 2.29 -22.13
C LEU A 218 29.08 1.47 -21.44
N THR A 219 29.29 1.07 -20.18
CA THR A 219 28.29 0.29 -19.44
C THR A 219 27.02 1.11 -19.17
N GLU A 220 27.10 2.41 -18.87
CA GLU A 220 25.91 3.19 -18.52
C GLU A 220 24.96 3.43 -19.70
N ARG A 221 25.50 3.61 -20.93
CA ARG A 221 24.69 3.79 -22.15
C ARG A 221 24.00 2.50 -22.59
N TYR A 222 24.67 1.36 -22.47
CA TYR A 222 24.17 0.07 -22.94
C TYR A 222 23.53 -0.78 -21.85
N LEU A 223 23.77 -0.45 -20.58
CA LEU A 223 23.32 -1.18 -19.41
C LEU A 223 22.74 -0.21 -18.37
N PRO A 224 21.56 0.35 -18.63
CA PRO A 224 20.92 1.26 -17.68
C PRO A 224 20.49 0.48 -16.44
N LYS A 225 20.89 0.97 -15.27
CA LYS A 225 20.42 0.46 -13.99
C LYS A 225 18.96 0.85 -13.78
N VAL A 226 18.17 -0.03 -13.17
CA VAL A 226 16.79 0.30 -12.80
C VAL A 226 16.81 1.29 -11.65
N GLU A 227 16.26 2.48 -11.89
CA GLU A 227 16.10 3.52 -10.86
C GLU A 227 14.94 3.17 -9.93
N ILE A 228 15.18 3.28 -8.62
CA ILE A 228 14.17 3.14 -7.59
C ILE A 228 13.81 4.55 -7.12
N ASN A 229 12.53 4.91 -7.19
CA ASN A 229 12.06 6.16 -6.62
C ASN A 229 11.83 5.97 -5.10
N PRO A 230 12.67 6.53 -4.22
CA PRO A 230 12.49 6.38 -2.78
C PRO A 230 11.28 7.17 -2.24
N ASN A 231 10.85 8.20 -2.97
CA ASN A 231 9.83 9.17 -2.57
C ASN A 231 8.47 8.87 -3.21
N PHE A 232 8.12 7.60 -3.38
CA PHE A 232 6.80 7.20 -3.86
C PHE A 232 5.71 7.30 -2.78
N TRP A 233 6.12 7.54 -1.54
CA TRP A 233 5.26 7.56 -0.36
C TRP A 233 5.00 8.99 0.11
N THR A 234 3.74 9.29 0.38
CA THR A 234 3.31 10.51 1.07
C THR A 234 2.66 10.14 2.39
N THR A 235 3.06 10.81 3.47
CA THR A 235 2.36 10.73 4.74
C THR A 235 1.00 11.39 4.60
N TRP A 236 -0.03 10.77 5.17
CA TRP A 236 -1.31 11.43 5.33
C TRP A 236 -1.18 12.49 6.41
N GLU A 237 -0.84 13.70 5.98
CA GLU A 237 -0.86 14.90 6.80
C GLU A 237 -2.22 15.55 6.61
N THR A 238 -3.20 15.18 7.43
CA THR A 238 -4.20 16.12 7.94
C THR A 238 -5.22 15.45 8.83
N SER A 239 -5.40 16.03 10.02
CA SER A 239 -6.59 15.86 10.84
C SER A 239 -7.81 16.50 10.13
N PRO A 240 -8.94 15.79 9.99
CA PRO A 240 -10.24 16.37 9.69
C PRO A 240 -11.04 16.71 10.98
N PHE A 241 -10.46 16.53 12.16
CA PHE A 241 -10.97 17.02 13.44
C PHE A 241 -10.24 18.28 13.89
#